data_AF-A0A1Y2F8F1-F1
#
_entry.id   AF-A0A1Y2F8F1-F1
#
_cell.length_a   1.000
_cell.length_b   1.000
_cell.length_c   1.000
_cell.angle_alpha   90.00
_cell.angle_beta   90.00
_cell.angle_gamma   90.00
#
_symmetry.space_group_name_H-M   'P 1'
#
loop_
_entity.id
_entity.type
_entity.pdbx_description
1 polymer ?
#
loop_
_entity_poly.entity_id
_entity_poly.type
_entity_poly.pdbx_seq_one_letter_code
_entity_poly.pdbx_strand_id
1 'polypeptide(L)'
;MKSYQFGLIFSLLITFTISRSVKFGLVAFGTKVKVKINDTAYTMTRPNIKDPYFTLTKDVSDDELIYKYEVDNIEEIFDRVLPAGETTTHNEFYGRKDTVKQLPEFDYPNKGSWKKSIGKTSLFDDSYIPTVHIYGTNANNTFTNATASIVKRVAFILKDDVIIIKNPALYTKNRNWDKFQFRLVMNYINNDTSGVYGRYILKFRDNNEDPTFFRQKLYSDIMNTIGAPTIQTIFARVYVNNIPVGLYVIQEEAASESFVRSAFHGDNNGKLLIEDNNNLGHPLDCSTGADFEYNATSTYGAFKPYNSTRYDNSKIKNLIKAFSQLDVNNDSAVEKFDKEWFDIDSFFKAIAMEYLTGHWDSYWFYSTNFAMYDDPTESTATTDKFYFICQDWDGTFGLNLGMPYTRYEEEFTTISYKRYVNIDWKIDNYDAPHRYAIDKFLSNPKLQARFEKILTDIVKYIMNPIDFNKRLDAFVERFRDEVEFTFNVTPWRKGTETIKWTMDDFNRNIKYKGKYGASYGLKEYVYKRASFINKEFNLGLDLANVTKKSTAAKKNGSISTVSGRCGSEFGGSCAKSGYCCSKYGYCGTSNEYCGKGCQRAYGICN
;
A
#
# COMPACT_ATOMS: atom_id res chain seq x y z
N MET A 1 72.37 -13.70 -55.76
CA MET A 1 71.62 -14.41 -54.70
C MET A 1 71.04 -13.37 -53.76
N LYS A 2 69.72 -13.16 -53.81
CA LYS A 2 68.99 -12.19 -52.97
C LYS A 2 68.59 -12.87 -51.66
N SER A 3 69.00 -12.28 -50.55
CA SER A 3 68.66 -12.68 -49.19
C SER A 3 67.27 -12.15 -48.85
N TYR A 4 66.32 -13.03 -48.55
CA TYR A 4 65.01 -12.66 -48.00
C TYR A 4 65.10 -12.64 -46.47
N GLN A 5 65.01 -11.46 -45.85
CA GLN A 5 64.70 -11.33 -44.43
C GLN A 5 63.18 -11.38 -44.25
N PHE A 6 62.69 -12.39 -43.53
CA PHE A 6 61.32 -12.47 -43.04
C PHE A 6 61.22 -11.64 -41.75
N GLY A 7 60.50 -10.53 -41.79
CA GLY A 7 60.09 -9.79 -40.60
C GLY A 7 58.79 -10.34 -40.03
N LEU A 8 58.84 -10.93 -38.85
CA LEU A 8 57.66 -11.30 -38.04
C LEU A 8 57.12 -10.04 -37.36
N ILE A 9 55.97 -9.54 -37.82
CA ILE A 9 55.22 -8.48 -37.12
C ILE A 9 54.29 -9.17 -36.11
N PHE A 10 54.62 -9.05 -34.82
CA PHE A 10 53.73 -9.41 -33.72
C PHE A 10 52.69 -8.28 -33.57
N SER A 11 51.47 -8.51 -34.07
CA SER A 11 50.33 -7.64 -33.77
C SER A 11 49.85 -7.93 -32.34
N LEU A 12 50.19 -7.06 -31.39
CA LEU A 12 49.57 -7.06 -30.07
C LEU A 12 48.10 -6.61 -30.22
N LEU A 13 47.18 -7.58 -30.19
CA LEU A 13 45.76 -7.31 -29.96
C LEU A 13 45.59 -6.91 -28.49
N ILE A 14 45.65 -5.62 -28.20
CA ILE A 14 45.24 -5.08 -26.90
C ILE A 14 43.71 -5.12 -26.88
N THR A 15 43.14 -6.19 -26.33
CA THR A 15 41.72 -6.22 -25.96
C THR A 15 41.53 -5.31 -24.76
N PHE A 16 40.97 -4.11 -24.97
CA PHE A 16 40.49 -3.28 -23.88
C PHE A 16 39.25 -3.93 -23.28
N THR A 17 39.41 -4.70 -22.21
CA THR A 17 38.28 -5.13 -21.40
C THR A 17 37.81 -3.92 -20.60
N ILE A 18 36.65 -3.39 -20.96
CA ILE A 18 36.01 -2.31 -20.21
C ILE A 18 35.63 -2.90 -18.84
N SER A 19 36.06 -2.24 -17.77
CA SER A 19 35.72 -2.61 -16.39
C SER A 19 34.83 -1.54 -15.77
N ARG A 20 33.92 -1.98 -14.91
CA ARG A 20 33.05 -1.09 -14.11
C ARG A 20 33.17 -1.41 -12.63
N SER A 21 32.99 -0.39 -11.79
CA SER A 21 32.95 -0.55 -10.34
C SER A 21 31.51 -0.77 -9.89
N VAL A 22 31.23 -1.93 -9.29
CA VAL A 22 29.87 -2.31 -8.86
C VAL A 22 29.79 -2.31 -7.33
N LYS A 23 28.79 -1.61 -6.80
CA LYS A 23 28.39 -1.64 -5.39
C LYS A 23 27.38 -2.77 -5.15
N PHE A 24 27.77 -3.75 -4.35
CA PHE A 24 26.89 -4.79 -3.84
C PHE A 24 26.36 -4.36 -2.46
N GLY A 25 25.04 -4.36 -2.29
CA GLY A 25 24.38 -4.13 -1.00
C GLY A 25 23.51 -5.34 -0.62
N LEU A 26 23.63 -5.83 0.61
CA LEU A 26 22.85 -6.99 1.07
C LEU A 26 22.36 -6.81 2.51
N VAL A 27 21.05 -6.99 2.69
CA VAL A 27 20.42 -7.21 3.98
C VAL A 27 20.45 -8.71 4.31
N ALA A 28 21.18 -9.08 5.37
CA ALA A 28 21.33 -10.46 5.82
C ALA A 28 21.55 -10.55 7.35
N PHE A 29 20.99 -11.58 7.98
CA PHE A 29 21.03 -11.76 9.44
C PHE A 29 22.21 -12.61 9.93
N GLY A 30 22.96 -13.22 9.01
CA GLY A 30 24.13 -14.02 9.34
C GLY A 30 25.38 -13.21 9.69
N THR A 31 26.43 -13.93 10.06
CA THR A 31 27.70 -13.35 10.54
C THR A 31 28.79 -13.30 9.47
N LYS A 32 28.84 -14.31 8.60
CA LYS A 32 29.79 -14.42 7.50
C LYS A 32 29.03 -14.26 6.19
N VAL A 33 29.27 -13.17 5.47
CA VAL A 33 28.59 -12.88 4.22
C VAL A 33 29.61 -12.75 3.10
N LYS A 34 29.35 -13.44 2.00
CA LYS A 34 30.12 -13.33 0.77
C LYS A 34 29.19 -13.10 -0.41
N VAL A 35 29.71 -12.42 -1.43
CA VAL A 35 29.16 -12.48 -2.78
C VAL A 35 30.06 -13.33 -3.64
N LYS A 36 29.49 -14.34 -4.29
CA LYS A 36 30.15 -15.15 -5.31
C LYS A 36 29.85 -14.53 -6.66
N ILE A 37 30.88 -14.07 -7.34
CA ILE A 37 30.80 -13.49 -8.68
C ILE A 37 31.46 -14.51 -9.60
N ASN A 38 30.69 -15.12 -10.50
CA ASN A 38 31.08 -16.35 -11.19
C ASN A 38 31.60 -17.38 -10.15
N ASP A 39 32.81 -17.92 -10.31
CA ASP A 39 33.38 -18.93 -9.42
C ASP A 39 34.17 -18.35 -8.22
N THR A 40 34.27 -17.03 -8.09
CA THR A 40 35.10 -16.40 -7.05
C THR A 40 34.27 -15.77 -5.94
N ALA A 41 34.57 -16.13 -4.69
CA ALA A 41 33.88 -15.61 -3.51
C ALA A 41 34.62 -14.42 -2.90
N TYR A 42 33.89 -13.33 -2.63
CA TYR A 42 34.39 -12.12 -1.99
C TYR A 42 33.64 -11.83 -0.70
N THR A 43 34.37 -11.64 0.40
CA THR A 43 33.79 -11.30 1.71
C THR A 43 33.21 -9.89 1.69
N MET A 44 31.98 -9.74 2.17
CA MET A 44 31.32 -8.45 2.36
C MET A 44 31.49 -7.97 3.80
N THR A 45 31.47 -6.65 4.01
CA THR A 45 31.65 -6.04 5.34
C THR A 45 30.44 -5.20 5.74
N ARG A 46 30.25 -4.97 7.04
CA ARG A 46 29.17 -4.10 7.53
C ARG A 46 29.71 -2.67 7.71
N PRO A 47 29.13 -1.65 7.05
CA PRO A 47 29.45 -0.26 7.35
C PRO A 47 29.14 0.10 8.82
N ASN A 48 28.12 -0.55 9.39
CA ASN A 48 27.78 -0.47 10.80
C ASN A 48 27.48 -1.86 11.33
N ILE A 49 28.24 -2.31 12.33
CA ILE A 49 28.14 -3.67 12.89
C ILE A 49 26.73 -3.99 13.44
N LYS A 50 25.94 -2.98 13.80
CA LYS A 50 24.57 -3.15 14.34
C LYS A 50 23.52 -3.42 13.27
N ASP A 51 23.74 -2.95 12.06
CA ASP A 51 22.81 -3.15 10.96
C ASP A 51 23.07 -4.53 10.33
N PRO A 52 22.04 -5.30 9.98
CA PRO A 52 22.21 -6.50 9.16
C PRO A 52 22.41 -6.11 7.70
N TYR A 53 23.24 -5.11 7.42
CA TYR A 53 23.51 -4.56 6.11
C TYR A 53 25.00 -4.69 5.79
N PHE A 54 25.28 -5.41 4.72
CA PHE A 54 26.61 -5.71 4.21
C PHE A 54 26.82 -5.03 2.88
N THR A 55 28.05 -4.60 2.63
CA THR A 55 28.45 -3.95 1.38
C THR A 55 29.79 -4.47 0.88
N LEU A 56 29.95 -4.46 -0.43
CA LEU A 56 31.22 -4.63 -1.12
C LEU A 56 31.22 -3.75 -2.36
N THR A 57 32.34 -3.10 -2.67
CA THR A 57 32.57 -2.50 -3.99
C THR A 57 33.64 -3.32 -4.69
N LYS A 58 33.39 -3.70 -5.94
CA LYS A 58 34.32 -4.54 -6.72
C LYS A 58 34.35 -4.10 -8.18
N ASP A 59 35.55 -4.00 -8.74
CA ASP A 59 35.72 -3.83 -10.18
C ASP A 59 35.53 -5.17 -10.88
N VAL A 60 34.63 -5.19 -11.85
CA VAL A 60 34.23 -6.35 -12.66
C VAL A 60 34.27 -5.99 -14.14
N SER A 61 34.18 -6.97 -15.04
CA SER A 61 33.99 -6.66 -16.47
C SER A 61 32.65 -5.96 -16.68
N ASP A 62 32.55 -5.18 -17.76
CA ASP A 62 31.30 -4.50 -18.12
C ASP A 62 30.23 -5.45 -18.70
N ASP A 63 30.55 -6.75 -18.82
CA ASP A 63 29.58 -7.76 -19.24
C ASP A 63 28.47 -7.97 -18.20
N GLU A 64 27.41 -8.66 -18.61
CA GLU A 64 26.39 -9.16 -17.69
C GLU A 64 27.05 -10.05 -16.61
N LEU A 65 26.70 -9.76 -15.35
CA LEU A 65 27.28 -10.44 -14.20
C LEU A 65 26.30 -11.46 -13.63
N ILE A 66 26.75 -12.71 -13.49
CA ILE A 66 26.04 -13.73 -12.71
C ILE A 66 26.69 -13.82 -11.33
N TYR A 67 25.87 -13.72 -10.29
CA TYR A 67 26.35 -13.73 -8.91
C TYR A 67 25.34 -14.34 -7.94
N LYS A 68 25.81 -14.71 -6.75
CA LYS A 68 24.97 -15.18 -5.64
C LYS A 68 25.52 -14.73 -4.30
N TYR A 69 24.66 -14.65 -3.31
CA TYR A 69 25.11 -14.47 -1.93
C TYR A 69 25.29 -15.81 -1.20
N GLU A 70 26.27 -15.82 -0.31
CA GLU A 70 26.48 -16.89 0.67
C GLU A 70 26.45 -16.27 2.07
N VAL A 71 25.56 -16.77 2.93
CA VAL A 71 25.41 -16.34 4.32
C VAL A 71 25.63 -17.52 5.24
N ASP A 72 26.63 -17.43 6.11
CA ASP A 72 27.05 -18.48 7.04
C ASP A 72 27.27 -19.85 6.37
N ASN A 73 27.89 -19.83 5.18
CA ASN A 73 28.16 -20.99 4.31
C ASN A 73 26.91 -21.63 3.67
N ILE A 74 25.78 -20.94 3.70
CA ILE A 74 24.58 -21.32 2.94
C ILE A 74 24.50 -20.40 1.73
N GLU A 75 24.51 -20.99 0.53
CA GLU A 75 24.38 -20.26 -0.73
C GLU A 75 22.90 -20.09 -1.12
N GLU A 76 22.58 -19.00 -1.82
CA GLU A 76 21.28 -18.85 -2.45
C GLU A 76 21.00 -19.97 -3.48
N ILE A 77 19.74 -20.42 -3.50
CA ILE A 77 19.28 -21.48 -4.41
C ILE A 77 18.98 -20.99 -5.83
N PHE A 78 19.24 -19.72 -6.12
CA PHE A 78 19.01 -19.08 -7.42
C PHE A 78 20.20 -18.18 -7.75
N ASP A 79 20.43 -17.98 -9.05
CA ASP A 79 21.37 -16.99 -9.56
C ASP A 79 20.73 -15.61 -9.60
N ARG A 80 21.54 -14.59 -9.33
CA ARG A 80 21.22 -13.18 -9.58
C ARG A 80 21.94 -12.72 -10.84
N VAL A 81 21.34 -11.77 -11.54
CA VAL A 81 21.87 -11.20 -12.78
C VAL A 81 21.93 -9.68 -12.63
N LEU A 82 23.11 -9.11 -12.87
CA LEU A 82 23.30 -7.67 -12.99
C LEU A 82 23.61 -7.33 -14.47
N PRO A 83 22.72 -6.63 -15.18
CA PRO A 83 22.93 -6.23 -16.58
C PRO A 83 24.23 -5.44 -16.78
N ALA A 84 24.79 -5.46 -17.99
CA ALA A 84 25.93 -4.63 -18.38
C ALA A 84 25.69 -3.12 -18.10
N GLY A 85 26.73 -2.36 -17.77
CA GLY A 85 26.64 -0.91 -17.48
C GLY A 85 26.09 -0.49 -16.10
N GLU A 86 25.27 -1.31 -15.44
CA GLU A 86 24.79 -1.05 -14.07
C GLU A 86 25.92 -0.96 -13.01
N THR A 87 25.83 -0.04 -12.06
CA THR A 87 26.92 0.19 -11.07
C THR A 87 26.54 -0.21 -9.65
N THR A 88 25.34 -0.73 -9.45
CA THR A 88 24.83 -1.12 -8.14
C THR A 88 23.88 -2.31 -8.26
N THR A 89 23.93 -3.22 -7.31
CA THR A 89 22.88 -4.25 -7.16
C THR A 89 21.69 -3.75 -6.34
N HIS A 90 21.72 -2.48 -5.92
CA HIS A 90 20.86 -1.89 -4.89
C HIS A 90 21.07 -2.58 -3.53
N ASN A 91 20.22 -2.27 -2.55
CA ASN A 91 20.20 -2.94 -1.27
C ASN A 91 19.34 -4.20 -1.37
N GLU A 92 19.95 -5.34 -1.66
CA GLU A 92 19.24 -6.60 -1.84
C GLU A 92 18.86 -7.24 -0.49
N PHE A 93 17.95 -8.21 -0.51
CA PHE A 93 17.60 -8.97 0.70
C PHE A 93 17.91 -10.45 0.45
N TYR A 94 18.69 -11.06 1.34
CA TYR A 94 19.11 -12.45 1.19
C TYR A 94 17.91 -13.41 1.08
N GLY A 95 17.89 -14.23 0.03
CA GLY A 95 16.80 -15.16 -0.24
C GLY A 95 15.58 -14.55 -0.95
N ARG A 96 15.58 -13.24 -1.22
CA ARG A 96 14.57 -12.60 -2.11
C ARG A 96 15.14 -12.50 -3.51
N LYS A 97 14.56 -13.25 -4.45
CA LYS A 97 15.00 -13.30 -5.85
C LYS A 97 14.96 -11.93 -6.53
N ASP A 98 13.78 -11.30 -6.53
CA ASP A 98 13.59 -10.02 -7.20
C ASP A 98 13.94 -8.87 -6.23
N THR A 99 15.03 -8.14 -6.47
CA THR A 99 15.37 -6.94 -5.68
C THR A 99 14.40 -5.80 -6.02
N VAL A 100 14.37 -5.42 -7.29
CA VAL A 100 13.43 -4.44 -7.87
C VAL A 100 12.49 -5.16 -8.82
N LYS A 101 11.19 -4.94 -8.67
CA LYS A 101 10.18 -5.45 -9.59
C LYS A 101 9.16 -4.37 -9.89
N GLN A 102 9.24 -3.77 -11.07
CA GLN A 102 8.26 -2.78 -11.49
C GLN A 102 6.88 -3.43 -11.59
N LEU A 103 5.90 -2.82 -10.95
CA LEU A 103 4.54 -3.32 -10.90
C LEU A 103 3.67 -2.48 -11.85
N PRO A 104 2.72 -3.09 -12.59
CA PRO A 104 1.81 -2.32 -13.43
C PRO A 104 1.06 -1.31 -12.57
N GLU A 105 0.91 -0.08 -13.05
CA GLU A 105 0.14 0.96 -12.36
C GLU A 105 -1.27 1.05 -12.94
N PHE A 106 -2.21 1.60 -12.17
CA PHE A 106 -3.50 1.98 -12.72
C PHE A 106 -3.34 3.14 -13.71
N ASP A 107 -4.30 3.25 -14.63
CA ASP A 107 -4.40 4.34 -15.58
C ASP A 107 -5.68 5.15 -15.32
N TYR A 108 -5.65 6.44 -15.67
CA TYR A 108 -6.76 7.36 -15.47
C TYR A 108 -6.57 8.60 -16.36
N PRO A 109 -7.63 9.18 -16.96
CA PRO A 109 -7.50 10.29 -17.90
C PRO A 109 -6.67 11.49 -17.42
N ASN A 110 -6.73 11.79 -16.12
CA ASN A 110 -5.98 12.90 -15.50
C ASN A 110 -4.94 12.39 -14.49
N LYS A 111 -4.32 11.24 -14.76
CA LYS A 111 -3.32 10.64 -13.86
C LYS A 111 -2.22 11.64 -13.51
N GLY A 112 -1.95 11.76 -12.22
CA GLY A 112 -0.92 12.67 -11.70
C GLY A 112 -1.30 14.15 -11.78
N SER A 113 -2.59 14.48 -11.81
CA SER A 113 -3.06 15.89 -11.76
C SER A 113 -2.69 16.60 -10.46
N TRP A 114 -2.48 15.87 -9.36
CA TRP A 114 -2.03 16.44 -8.10
C TRP A 114 -0.52 16.70 -8.15
N LYS A 115 -0.13 17.99 -8.22
CA LYS A 115 1.28 18.41 -8.36
C LYS A 115 1.90 19.03 -7.12
N LYS A 116 1.14 19.10 -6.03
CA LYS A 116 1.56 19.74 -4.78
C LYS A 116 2.31 18.83 -3.81
N SER A 117 2.42 17.54 -4.12
CA SER A 117 3.16 16.61 -3.26
C SER A 117 4.67 16.70 -3.50
N ILE A 118 5.49 16.15 -2.62
CA ILE A 118 6.94 15.95 -2.87
C ILE A 118 7.22 14.82 -3.86
N GLY A 119 6.19 14.18 -4.42
CA GLY A 119 6.32 13.06 -5.34
C GLY A 119 6.71 11.74 -4.67
N LYS A 120 6.94 10.73 -5.51
CA LYS A 120 7.33 9.37 -5.11
C LYS A 120 8.81 9.36 -4.72
N THR A 121 9.08 9.32 -3.41
CA THR A 121 10.45 9.14 -2.87
C THR A 121 10.77 7.65 -2.73
N SER A 122 12.04 7.30 -2.51
CA SER A 122 12.50 5.91 -2.35
C SER A 122 11.76 5.15 -1.23
N LEU A 123 11.23 5.84 -0.22
CA LEU A 123 10.41 5.21 0.83
C LEU A 123 9.14 4.57 0.26
N PHE A 124 8.48 5.23 -0.70
CA PHE A 124 7.23 4.78 -1.30
C PHE A 124 7.43 4.24 -2.72
N ASP A 125 8.64 3.76 -3.03
CA ASP A 125 8.91 2.98 -4.23
C ASP A 125 8.45 1.54 -4.05
N ASP A 126 7.26 1.23 -4.59
CA ASP A 126 6.63 -0.09 -4.52
C ASP A 126 7.24 -1.14 -5.46
N SER A 127 8.24 -0.76 -6.26
CA SER A 127 9.09 -1.74 -6.93
C SER A 127 10.06 -2.42 -5.98
N TYR A 128 10.33 -1.82 -4.81
CA TYR A 128 11.21 -2.31 -3.77
C TYR A 128 10.44 -2.62 -2.47
N ILE A 129 10.96 -3.51 -1.62
CA ILE A 129 10.37 -3.82 -0.31
C ILE A 129 11.31 -3.30 0.79
N PRO A 130 11.00 -2.14 1.41
CA PRO A 130 11.75 -1.62 2.54
C PRO A 130 11.93 -2.61 3.69
N THR A 131 13.07 -2.49 4.35
CA THR A 131 13.32 -3.17 5.62
C THR A 131 13.57 -2.15 6.72
N VAL A 132 12.84 -2.26 7.83
CA VAL A 132 12.93 -1.35 8.97
C VAL A 132 13.42 -2.10 10.20
N HIS A 133 14.52 -1.61 10.78
CA HIS A 133 15.12 -2.19 11.98
C HIS A 133 15.02 -1.23 13.15
N ILE A 134 14.47 -1.69 14.25
CA ILE A 134 14.31 -0.94 15.49
C ILE A 134 15.25 -1.53 16.54
N TYR A 135 15.98 -0.68 17.25
CA TYR A 135 17.07 -1.10 18.14
C TYR A 135 16.91 -0.64 19.58
N GLY A 136 17.48 -1.45 20.48
CA GLY A 136 17.68 -1.15 21.90
C GLY A 136 16.72 -1.89 22.82
N THR A 137 17.02 -1.84 24.13
CA THR A 137 16.23 -2.50 25.17
C THR A 137 14.79 -1.98 25.23
N ASN A 138 14.61 -0.68 25.04
CA ASN A 138 13.27 -0.07 24.98
C ASN A 138 12.42 -0.64 23.83
N ALA A 139 13.05 -0.96 22.69
CA ALA A 139 12.35 -1.61 21.59
C ALA A 139 11.87 -3.02 22.00
N ASN A 140 12.73 -3.84 22.60
CA ASN A 140 12.30 -5.15 23.13
C ASN A 140 11.12 -4.99 24.10
N ASN A 141 11.23 -4.09 25.07
CA ASN A 141 10.18 -3.85 26.06
C ASN A 141 8.87 -3.40 25.40
N THR A 142 8.94 -2.51 24.41
CA THR A 142 7.78 -2.05 23.64
C THR A 142 7.10 -3.21 22.91
N PHE A 143 7.84 -4.06 22.21
CA PHE A 143 7.24 -5.14 21.41
C PHE A 143 6.79 -6.34 22.27
N THR A 144 7.40 -6.58 23.42
CA THR A 144 6.96 -7.58 24.40
C THR A 144 5.73 -7.11 25.19
N ASN A 145 5.68 -5.84 25.60
CA ASN A 145 4.63 -5.34 26.51
C ASN A 145 3.57 -4.46 25.83
N ALA A 146 3.71 -4.22 24.52
CA ALA A 146 2.89 -3.27 23.76
C ALA A 146 2.84 -1.87 24.37
N THR A 147 3.95 -1.40 24.96
CA THR A 147 4.05 -0.07 25.61
C THR A 147 4.74 0.95 24.71
N ALA A 148 4.36 2.22 24.86
CA ALA A 148 5.07 3.32 24.19
C ALA A 148 6.46 3.53 24.81
N SER A 149 7.45 3.87 23.98
CA SER A 149 8.80 4.20 24.46
C SER A 149 9.56 5.08 23.47
N ILE A 150 10.64 5.69 23.95
CA ILE A 150 11.67 6.28 23.08
C ILE A 150 12.67 5.15 22.78
N VAL A 151 12.76 4.75 21.51
CA VAL A 151 13.66 3.69 21.08
C VAL A 151 15.01 4.28 20.67
N LYS A 152 16.10 3.54 20.86
CA LYS A 152 17.45 4.10 20.69
C LYS A 152 17.72 4.55 19.25
N ARG A 153 17.24 3.77 18.28
CA ARG A 153 17.52 3.96 16.87
C ARG A 153 16.54 3.17 16.00
N VAL A 154 16.21 3.73 14.84
CA VAL A 154 15.54 3.04 13.75
C VAL A 154 16.36 3.19 12.47
N ALA A 155 16.57 2.12 11.73
CA ALA A 155 17.20 2.13 10.40
C ALA A 155 16.16 1.77 9.34
N PHE A 156 16.00 2.64 8.34
CA PHE A 156 15.24 2.36 7.12
C PHE A 156 16.23 1.97 6.02
N ILE A 157 16.19 0.71 5.60
CA ILE A 157 16.98 0.21 4.48
C ILE A 157 16.07 0.21 3.25
N LEU A 158 16.26 1.22 2.40
CA LEU A 158 15.51 1.48 1.17
C LEU A 158 16.30 0.95 -0.04
N LYS A 159 15.81 1.20 -1.25
CA LYS A 159 16.41 0.66 -2.48
C LYS A 159 17.91 0.98 -2.56
N ASP A 160 18.28 2.25 -2.40
CA ASP A 160 19.67 2.69 -2.50
C ASP A 160 20.21 3.32 -1.20
N ASP A 161 19.30 3.68 -0.28
CA ASP A 161 19.61 4.47 0.91
C ASP A 161 19.46 3.67 2.21
N VAL A 162 20.29 4.02 3.21
CA VAL A 162 20.13 3.56 4.59
C VAL A 162 19.98 4.79 5.49
N ILE A 163 18.75 5.07 5.91
CA ILE A 163 18.41 6.26 6.69
C ILE A 163 18.30 5.90 8.17
N ILE A 164 19.05 6.63 9.01
CA ILE A 164 19.16 6.34 10.44
C ILE A 164 18.48 7.44 11.26
N ILE A 165 17.44 7.05 11.98
CA ILE A 165 16.72 7.91 12.93
C ILE A 165 17.18 7.55 14.35
N LYS A 166 17.58 8.55 15.13
CA LYS A 166 18.02 8.37 16.53
C LYS A 166 16.94 8.84 17.50
N ASN A 167 16.72 8.07 18.56
CA ASN A 167 15.78 8.41 19.63
C ASN A 167 14.34 8.78 19.19
N PRO A 168 13.73 8.12 18.18
CA PRO A 168 12.34 8.40 17.86
C PRO A 168 11.40 7.87 18.97
N ALA A 169 10.27 8.55 19.17
CA ALA A 169 9.20 8.05 20.03
C ALA A 169 8.31 7.06 19.25
N LEU A 170 7.98 5.95 19.90
CA LEU A 170 7.12 4.90 19.36
C LEU A 170 5.87 4.78 20.24
N TYR A 171 4.69 4.96 19.64
CA TYR A 171 3.40 4.86 20.31
C TYR A 171 2.61 3.66 19.78
N THR A 172 2.11 2.80 20.67
CA THR A 172 1.41 1.56 20.30
C THR A 172 -0.12 1.72 20.37
N LYS A 173 -0.84 1.12 19.41
CA LYS A 173 -2.32 1.06 19.34
C LYS A 173 -2.75 -0.38 18.95
N ASN A 174 -4.02 -0.75 19.17
CA ASN A 174 -4.54 -2.11 18.95
C ASN A 174 -3.77 -3.19 19.74
N ARG A 175 -3.56 -2.93 21.04
CA ARG A 175 -2.75 -3.79 21.95
C ARG A 175 -3.46 -5.10 22.31
N ASN A 176 -4.70 -5.31 21.89
CA ASN A 176 -5.38 -6.58 21.95
C ASN A 176 -4.81 -7.61 20.96
N TRP A 177 -4.04 -7.19 19.95
CA TRP A 177 -3.42 -8.11 18.98
C TRP A 177 -2.01 -8.55 19.36
N ASP A 178 -1.60 -9.73 18.90
CA ASP A 178 -0.23 -10.26 19.00
C ASP A 178 0.78 -9.31 18.34
N LYS A 179 0.52 -8.95 17.08
CA LYS A 179 1.25 -7.94 16.31
C LYS A 179 0.42 -6.67 16.33
N PHE A 180 0.82 -5.65 17.07
CA PHE A 180 0.05 -4.41 17.20
C PHE A 180 0.53 -3.35 16.20
N GLN A 181 -0.31 -2.37 15.89
CA GLN A 181 0.11 -1.18 15.13
C GLN A 181 0.90 -0.20 15.99
N PHE A 182 1.82 0.54 15.36
CA PHE A 182 2.55 1.59 16.06
C PHE A 182 2.77 2.84 15.21
N ARG A 183 2.84 3.99 15.85
CA ARG A 183 3.23 5.27 15.25
C ARG A 183 4.65 5.61 15.67
N LEU A 184 5.47 5.98 14.69
CA LEU A 184 6.83 6.46 14.89
C LEU A 184 6.87 7.99 14.71
N VAL A 185 7.29 8.69 15.75
CA VAL A 185 7.46 10.16 15.78
C VAL A 185 8.95 10.45 15.86
N MET A 186 9.53 10.84 14.72
CA MET A 186 10.97 10.96 14.53
C MET A 186 11.55 12.28 15.05
N ASN A 187 10.73 13.33 15.10
CA ASN A 187 11.14 14.66 15.55
C ASN A 187 11.03 14.85 17.09
N TYR A 188 10.79 13.78 17.86
CA TYR A 188 10.38 13.89 19.27
C TYR A 188 11.39 14.60 20.20
N ILE A 189 12.70 14.32 20.08
CA ILE A 189 13.72 14.87 20.99
C ILE A 189 14.30 16.20 20.48
N ASN A 190 14.57 16.28 19.17
CA ASN A 190 15.34 17.38 18.59
C ASN A 190 14.50 18.33 17.72
N ASN A 191 13.19 18.10 17.59
CA ASN A 191 12.33 18.77 16.61
C ASN A 191 12.85 18.67 15.16
N ASP A 192 13.70 17.68 14.87
CA ASP A 192 14.25 17.44 13.54
C ASP A 192 13.16 16.91 12.59
N THR A 193 12.75 17.73 11.64
CA THR A 193 11.71 17.43 10.65
C THR A 193 12.25 16.81 9.37
N SER A 194 13.56 16.48 9.30
CA SER A 194 14.16 15.83 8.13
C SER A 194 13.65 14.41 7.93
N GLY A 195 13.45 13.65 9.02
CA GLY A 195 12.83 12.32 9.02
C GLY A 195 13.31 11.40 7.89
N VAL A 196 12.38 10.79 7.17
CA VAL A 196 12.63 10.03 5.94
C VAL A 196 12.08 10.84 4.75
N TYR A 197 12.97 11.55 4.05
CA TYR A 197 12.61 12.50 2.98
C TYR A 197 11.55 13.53 3.40
N GLY A 198 11.75 14.17 4.55
CA GLY A 198 10.85 15.19 5.11
C GLY A 198 9.66 14.63 5.91
N ARG A 199 9.49 13.30 5.95
CA ARG A 199 8.41 12.63 6.68
C ARG A 199 8.90 12.16 8.03
N TYR A 200 8.42 12.79 9.08
CA TYR A 200 8.84 12.52 10.46
C TYR A 200 7.74 11.86 11.31
N ILE A 201 6.55 11.62 10.75
CA ILE A 201 5.48 10.85 11.38
C ILE A 201 5.01 9.76 10.42
N LEU A 202 5.20 8.50 10.81
CA LEU A 202 4.75 7.33 10.05
C LEU A 202 3.99 6.37 10.96
N LYS A 203 2.87 5.85 10.48
CA LYS A 203 2.15 4.75 11.11
C LYS A 203 2.56 3.43 10.45
N PHE A 204 2.76 2.42 11.26
CA PHE A 204 3.03 1.05 10.87
C PHE A 204 1.78 0.25 11.23
N ARG A 205 0.96 -0.04 10.22
CA ARG A 205 -0.28 -0.83 10.37
C ARG A 205 0.04 -2.32 10.33
N ASP A 206 -0.45 -3.02 11.33
CA ASP A 206 -0.38 -4.47 11.50
C ASP A 206 -1.24 -5.23 10.47
N ASN A 207 -2.37 -4.62 10.10
CA ASN A 207 -3.36 -5.08 9.14
C ASN A 207 -3.95 -6.45 9.49
N ASN A 208 -4.21 -6.67 10.78
CA ASN A 208 -4.58 -8.00 11.30
C ASN A 208 -5.98 -8.47 10.92
N GLU A 209 -6.84 -7.61 10.40
CA GLU A 209 -8.20 -7.99 9.95
C GLU A 209 -8.23 -8.37 8.47
N ASP A 210 -7.22 -7.96 7.69
CA ASP A 210 -7.15 -8.22 6.25
C ASP A 210 -6.19 -9.40 5.96
N PRO A 211 -6.69 -10.57 5.55
CA PRO A 211 -5.85 -11.72 5.23
C PRO A 211 -4.94 -11.49 4.01
N THR A 212 -5.19 -10.46 3.20
CA THR A 212 -4.46 -10.20 1.95
C THR A 212 -3.32 -9.20 2.09
N PHE A 213 -3.36 -8.34 3.10
CA PHE A 213 -2.54 -7.13 3.22
C PHE A 213 -2.79 -6.04 2.17
N PHE A 214 -3.61 -6.27 1.13
CA PHE A 214 -3.59 -5.46 -0.08
C PHE A 214 -4.62 -4.33 -0.10
N ARG A 215 -5.70 -4.41 0.68
CA ARG A 215 -6.85 -3.48 0.58
C ARG A 215 -6.44 -2.03 0.71
N GLN A 216 -5.69 -1.73 1.77
CA GLN A 216 -5.27 -0.38 2.06
C GLN A 216 -4.28 0.17 1.02
N LYS A 217 -3.33 -0.63 0.56
CA LYS A 217 -2.36 -0.23 -0.48
C LYS A 217 -3.06 -0.02 -1.83
N LEU A 218 -4.00 -0.88 -2.19
CA LEU A 218 -4.79 -0.73 -3.42
C LEU A 218 -5.64 0.55 -3.34
N TYR A 219 -6.27 0.85 -2.19
CA TYR A 219 -6.99 2.12 -2.01
C TYR A 219 -6.05 3.32 -2.22
N SER A 220 -4.88 3.31 -1.58
CA SER A 220 -3.84 4.35 -1.72
C SER A 220 -3.43 4.54 -3.18
N ASP A 221 -3.20 3.45 -3.92
CA ASP A 221 -2.81 3.51 -5.33
C ASP A 221 -3.88 4.15 -6.20
N ILE A 222 -5.16 3.86 -5.92
CA ILE A 222 -6.27 4.47 -6.65
C ILE A 222 -6.36 5.97 -6.35
N MET A 223 -6.30 6.36 -5.08
CA MET A 223 -6.35 7.78 -4.68
C MET A 223 -5.20 8.60 -5.31
N ASN A 224 -4.00 8.02 -5.35
CA ASN A 224 -2.85 8.60 -6.05
C ASN A 224 -3.12 8.73 -7.57
N THR A 225 -3.65 7.68 -8.19
CA THR A 225 -3.91 7.64 -9.63
C THR A 225 -4.95 8.69 -10.05
N ILE A 226 -6.01 8.89 -9.26
CA ILE A 226 -7.04 9.90 -9.55
C ILE A 226 -6.63 11.33 -9.17
N GLY A 227 -5.40 11.52 -8.67
CA GLY A 227 -4.85 12.81 -8.30
C GLY A 227 -5.60 13.48 -7.16
N ALA A 228 -5.87 12.73 -6.08
CA ALA A 228 -6.34 13.27 -4.81
C ALA A 228 -5.16 13.58 -3.88
N PRO A 229 -5.25 14.59 -2.99
CA PRO A 229 -4.33 14.71 -1.86
C PRO A 229 -4.50 13.50 -0.95
N THR A 230 -3.46 12.67 -0.82
CA THR A 230 -3.65 11.34 -0.21
C THR A 230 -2.41 10.82 0.50
N ILE A 231 -2.62 10.02 1.54
CA ILE A 231 -1.56 9.35 2.29
C ILE A 231 -0.85 8.33 1.39
N GLN A 232 0.47 8.36 1.43
CA GLN A 232 1.29 7.34 0.78
C GLN A 232 1.40 6.10 1.66
N THR A 233 1.45 4.92 1.03
CA THR A 233 1.56 3.63 1.73
C THR A 233 2.55 2.68 1.06
N ILE A 234 3.22 1.83 1.84
CA ILE A 234 4.18 0.83 1.34
C ILE A 234 4.28 -0.38 2.28
N PHE A 235 4.57 -1.57 1.76
CA PHE A 235 4.85 -2.75 2.57
C PHE A 235 6.31 -2.78 3.03
N ALA A 236 6.55 -3.09 4.31
CA ALA A 236 7.90 -3.21 4.84
C ALA A 236 8.04 -4.36 5.82
N ARG A 237 9.18 -5.05 5.78
CA ARG A 237 9.55 -6.00 6.85
C ARG A 237 10.08 -5.21 8.05
N VAL A 238 9.59 -5.54 9.23
CA VAL A 238 10.02 -4.92 10.49
C VAL A 238 10.75 -5.93 11.37
N TYR A 239 11.87 -5.49 11.94
CA TYR A 239 12.69 -6.26 12.87
C TYR A 239 12.99 -5.43 14.12
N VAL A 240 13.10 -6.09 15.27
CA VAL A 240 13.54 -5.49 16.54
C VAL A 240 14.76 -6.26 17.01
N ASN A 241 15.91 -5.58 17.13
CA ASN A 241 17.19 -6.20 17.50
C ASN A 241 17.48 -7.50 16.72
N ASN A 242 17.28 -7.45 15.40
CA ASN A 242 17.46 -8.56 14.45
C ASN A 242 16.46 -9.72 14.56
N ILE A 243 15.48 -9.65 15.46
CA ILE A 243 14.39 -10.62 15.55
C ILE A 243 13.19 -10.08 14.75
N PRO A 244 12.58 -10.90 13.87
CA PRO A 244 11.47 -10.46 13.03
C PRO A 244 10.23 -10.10 13.87
N VAL A 245 9.53 -9.04 13.47
CA VAL A 245 8.20 -8.70 13.97
C VAL A 245 7.12 -9.09 12.94
N GLY A 246 7.39 -8.87 11.66
CA GLY A 246 6.50 -9.24 10.56
C GLY A 246 6.43 -8.18 9.47
N LEU A 247 5.47 -8.36 8.56
CA LEU A 247 5.15 -7.39 7.52
C LEU A 247 4.23 -6.30 8.10
N TYR A 248 4.52 -5.05 7.79
CA TYR A 248 3.67 -3.90 8.13
C TYR A 248 3.33 -3.10 6.87
N VAL A 249 2.17 -2.46 6.87
CA VAL A 249 1.86 -1.37 5.93
C VAL A 249 2.31 -0.07 6.58
N ILE A 250 3.39 0.51 6.08
CA ILE A 250 3.82 1.86 6.47
C ILE A 250 2.92 2.85 5.75
N GLN A 251 2.45 3.87 6.47
CA GLN A 251 1.68 4.98 5.90
C GLN A 251 2.02 6.31 6.57
N GLU A 252 1.66 7.39 5.91
CA GLU A 252 1.58 8.72 6.52
C GLU A 252 0.33 8.87 7.42
N GLU A 253 0.32 9.90 8.26
CA GLU A 253 -0.83 10.28 9.11
C GLU A 253 -1.46 11.56 8.55
N ALA A 254 -2.68 11.45 7.98
CA ALA A 254 -3.31 12.53 7.20
C ALA A 254 -3.48 13.83 8.00
N ALA A 255 -3.91 13.75 9.26
CA ALA A 255 -4.08 14.95 10.09
C ALA A 255 -2.76 15.52 10.64
N SER A 256 -1.58 15.15 10.13
CA SER A 256 -0.31 15.61 10.70
C SER A 256 0.37 16.72 9.90
N GLU A 257 1.13 17.57 10.59
CA GLU A 257 2.05 18.54 9.98
C GLU A 257 3.06 17.86 9.04
N SER A 258 3.49 16.64 9.38
CA SER A 258 4.40 15.84 8.54
C SER A 258 3.78 15.49 7.19
N PHE A 259 2.50 15.15 7.16
CA PHE A 259 1.78 14.79 5.94
C PHE A 259 1.44 16.01 5.10
N VAL A 260 0.90 17.07 5.70
CA VAL A 260 0.47 18.22 4.89
C VAL A 260 1.66 18.89 4.18
N ARG A 261 2.85 18.87 4.80
CA ARG A 261 4.10 19.25 4.15
C ARG A 261 4.40 18.39 2.91
N SER A 262 4.37 17.07 3.05
CA SER A 262 4.71 16.16 1.94
C SER A 262 3.63 16.10 0.85
N ALA A 263 2.36 16.35 1.19
CA ALA A 263 1.24 16.21 0.27
C ALA A 263 0.80 17.53 -0.39
N PHE A 264 0.96 18.68 0.26
CA PHE A 264 0.50 19.99 -0.23
C PHE A 264 1.63 20.98 -0.52
N HIS A 265 2.82 20.77 0.03
CA HIS A 265 3.92 21.73 -0.03
C HIS A 265 5.18 21.09 -0.60
N GLY A 266 5.07 20.44 -1.74
CA GLY A 266 6.17 19.86 -2.49
C GLY A 266 6.21 20.28 -3.96
N ASP A 267 7.36 20.09 -4.58
CA ASP A 267 7.62 20.42 -6.00
C ASP A 267 7.40 19.25 -6.97
N ASN A 268 6.86 18.14 -6.47
CA ASN A 268 6.68 16.86 -7.17
C ASN A 268 7.99 16.19 -7.63
N ASN A 269 9.15 16.66 -7.16
CA ASN A 269 10.49 16.16 -7.51
C ASN A 269 11.38 15.94 -6.26
N GLY A 270 10.75 15.65 -5.12
CA GLY A 270 11.44 15.29 -3.88
C GLY A 270 11.77 16.46 -2.95
N LYS A 271 11.42 17.70 -3.30
CA LYS A 271 11.73 18.88 -2.48
C LYS A 271 10.47 19.44 -1.81
N LEU A 272 10.64 19.82 -0.55
CA LEU A 272 9.65 20.57 0.23
C LEU A 272 9.71 22.06 -0.10
N LEU A 273 8.54 22.68 -0.21
CA LEU A 273 8.36 24.12 -0.44
C LEU A 273 8.09 24.87 0.86
N ILE A 274 7.49 24.20 1.86
CA ILE A 274 7.33 24.73 3.22
C ILE A 274 8.08 23.83 4.21
N GLU A 275 9.15 24.39 4.80
CA GLU A 275 9.95 23.72 5.82
C GLU A 275 9.67 24.20 7.24
N ASP A 276 9.32 25.48 7.42
CA ASP A 276 8.88 26.02 8.70
C ASP A 276 7.40 25.68 8.92
N ASN A 277 7.14 24.88 9.96
CA ASN A 277 5.78 24.48 10.30
C ASN A 277 4.87 25.67 10.64
N ASN A 278 5.41 26.85 11.00
CA ASN A 278 4.62 28.06 11.29
C ASN A 278 3.92 28.64 10.05
N ASN A 279 4.35 28.24 8.86
CA ASN A 279 3.73 28.64 7.60
C ASN A 279 2.71 27.61 7.09
N LEU A 280 2.37 26.59 7.88
CA LEU A 280 1.34 25.61 7.56
C LEU A 280 -0.03 26.05 8.09
N GLY A 281 -1.10 25.70 7.36
CA GLY A 281 -2.46 25.74 7.90
C GLY A 281 -2.73 24.65 8.93
N HIS A 282 -3.99 24.47 9.29
CA HIS A 282 -4.45 23.71 10.44
C HIS A 282 -4.88 22.30 10.01
N PRO A 283 -4.05 21.26 10.19
CA PRO A 283 -4.51 19.91 9.98
C PRO A 283 -5.44 19.48 11.13
N LEU A 284 -6.64 19.02 10.76
CA LEU A 284 -7.68 18.58 11.68
C LEU A 284 -7.96 17.09 11.48
N ASP A 285 -7.93 16.31 12.56
CA ASP A 285 -8.37 14.91 12.60
C ASP A 285 -9.87 14.86 12.86
N CYS A 286 -10.64 14.23 11.97
CA CYS A 286 -12.10 14.26 12.03
C CYS A 286 -12.64 12.95 12.62
N SER A 287 -13.04 12.98 13.88
CA SER A 287 -13.65 11.85 14.56
C SER A 287 -15.14 11.71 14.22
N THR A 288 -15.73 10.56 14.55
CA THR A 288 -17.18 10.28 14.44
C THR A 288 -18.02 11.48 14.88
N GLY A 289 -18.98 11.85 14.05
CA GLY A 289 -19.82 13.03 14.23
C GLY A 289 -19.31 14.30 13.55
N ALA A 290 -18.15 14.26 12.88
CA ALA A 290 -17.67 15.38 12.08
C ALA A 290 -18.49 15.51 10.80
N ASP A 291 -19.26 16.59 10.70
CA ASP A 291 -20.10 16.93 9.55
C ASP A 291 -20.16 18.45 9.32
N PHE A 292 -20.66 18.84 8.14
CA PHE A 292 -20.71 20.22 7.66
C PHE A 292 -22.08 20.90 7.91
N GLU A 293 -22.96 20.30 8.71
CA GLU A 293 -24.20 20.95 9.12
C GLU A 293 -23.94 22.12 10.08
N TYR A 294 -24.44 23.30 9.74
CA TYR A 294 -24.21 24.51 10.53
C TYR A 294 -25.10 24.57 11.77
N ASN A 295 -24.46 24.64 12.93
CA ASN A 295 -25.06 24.99 14.20
C ASN A 295 -24.26 26.11 14.88
N ALA A 296 -24.91 27.26 15.12
CA ALA A 296 -24.27 28.44 15.71
C ALA A 296 -23.71 28.19 17.12
N THR A 297 -24.35 27.32 17.91
CA THR A 297 -23.93 26.99 19.29
C THR A 297 -22.92 25.86 19.36
N SER A 298 -22.71 25.13 18.26
CA SER A 298 -21.71 24.06 18.19
C SER A 298 -20.29 24.61 18.29
N THR A 299 -19.45 23.86 18.99
CA THR A 299 -18.00 24.03 19.06
C THR A 299 -17.27 23.25 17.98
N TYR A 300 -17.96 22.37 17.23
CA TYR A 300 -17.39 21.50 16.21
C TYR A 300 -16.21 20.64 16.71
N GLY A 301 -16.28 20.18 17.96
CA GLY A 301 -15.21 19.42 18.62
C GLY A 301 -14.86 18.07 18.00
N ALA A 302 -15.67 17.56 17.06
CA ALA A 302 -15.34 16.37 16.27
C ALA A 302 -14.23 16.65 15.23
N PHE A 303 -14.03 17.91 14.84
CA PHE A 303 -12.88 18.37 14.05
C PHE A 303 -11.74 18.73 15.02
N LYS A 304 -10.84 17.78 15.27
CA LYS A 304 -9.84 17.88 16.33
C LYS A 304 -8.54 18.46 15.79
N PRO A 305 -8.03 19.58 16.34
CA PRO A 305 -6.72 20.07 15.95
C PRO A 305 -5.66 19.03 16.31
N TYR A 306 -4.84 18.65 15.33
CA TYR A 306 -3.78 17.66 15.55
C TYR A 306 -2.77 18.11 16.61
N ASN A 307 -2.44 19.40 16.61
CA ASN A 307 -1.59 20.04 17.59
C ASN A 307 -2.32 21.22 18.23
N SER A 308 -2.99 20.95 19.35
CA SER A 308 -3.82 21.94 20.06
C SER A 308 -3.03 23.10 20.69
N THR A 309 -1.69 23.05 20.66
CA THR A 309 -0.86 24.19 21.10
C THR A 309 -0.64 25.21 19.97
N ARG A 310 -0.88 24.81 18.71
CA ARG A 310 -0.65 25.64 17.51
C ARG A 310 -1.93 25.94 16.75
N TYR A 311 -2.92 25.05 16.85
CA TYR A 311 -4.13 25.09 16.06
C TYR A 311 -5.38 24.91 16.93
N ASP A 312 -6.47 25.49 16.47
CA ASP A 312 -7.83 25.20 16.94
C ASP A 312 -8.74 24.88 15.74
N ASN A 313 -10.02 24.63 16.03
CA ASN A 313 -11.03 24.35 15.02
C ASN A 313 -11.88 25.59 14.66
N SER A 314 -11.44 26.81 14.96
CA SER A 314 -12.23 28.01 14.66
C SER A 314 -12.44 28.22 13.15
N LYS A 315 -11.41 27.94 12.33
CA LYS A 315 -11.49 28.04 10.87
C LYS A 315 -12.53 27.10 10.24
N ILE A 316 -12.70 25.88 10.76
CA ILE A 316 -13.70 24.95 10.23
C ILE A 316 -15.12 25.48 10.44
N LYS A 317 -15.37 26.19 11.54
CA LYS A 317 -16.68 26.82 11.81
C LYS A 317 -17.02 27.86 10.74
N ASN A 318 -16.04 28.58 10.22
CA ASN A 318 -16.23 29.54 9.13
C ASN A 318 -16.56 28.83 7.81
N LEU A 319 -15.83 27.76 7.48
CA LEU A 319 -16.15 26.92 6.32
C LEU A 319 -17.58 26.37 6.41
N ILE A 320 -17.98 25.81 7.56
CA ILE A 320 -19.31 25.23 7.77
C ILE A 320 -20.41 26.29 7.66
N LYS A 321 -20.15 27.52 8.11
CA LYS A 321 -21.05 28.66 7.87
C LYS A 321 -21.13 29.03 6.40
N ALA A 322 -20.01 29.02 5.67
CA ALA A 322 -20.00 29.26 4.23
C ALA A 322 -20.79 28.17 3.48
N PHE A 323 -20.66 26.90 3.90
CA PHE A 323 -21.46 25.79 3.39
C PHE A 323 -22.96 26.06 3.57
N SER A 324 -23.42 26.53 4.73
CA SER A 324 -24.85 26.81 4.93
C SER A 324 -25.37 27.96 4.07
N GLN A 325 -24.52 28.94 3.78
CA GLN A 325 -24.84 30.12 2.95
C GLN A 325 -24.71 29.87 1.44
N LEU A 326 -24.02 28.82 1.01
CA LEU A 326 -23.85 28.49 -0.40
C LEU A 326 -25.19 28.17 -1.06
N ASP A 327 -25.51 28.90 -2.14
CA ASP A 327 -26.54 28.52 -3.09
C ASP A 327 -25.91 27.66 -4.20
N VAL A 328 -26.16 26.34 -4.16
CA VAL A 328 -25.63 25.38 -5.12
C VAL A 328 -26.24 25.51 -6.52
N ASN A 329 -27.32 26.29 -6.67
CA ASN A 329 -27.95 26.53 -7.98
C ASN A 329 -27.41 27.79 -8.67
N ASN A 330 -26.53 28.54 -8.02
CA ASN A 330 -25.83 29.68 -8.60
C ASN A 330 -24.40 29.26 -8.98
N ASP A 331 -24.15 29.12 -10.29
CA ASP A 331 -22.87 28.67 -10.84
C ASP A 331 -21.69 29.54 -10.34
N SER A 332 -21.85 30.86 -10.28
CA SER A 332 -20.80 31.77 -9.80
C SER A 332 -20.56 31.65 -8.30
N ALA A 333 -21.60 31.36 -7.51
CA ALA A 333 -21.44 31.09 -6.07
C ALA A 333 -20.69 29.78 -5.85
N VAL A 334 -21.01 28.73 -6.62
CA VAL A 334 -20.31 27.44 -6.58
C VAL A 334 -18.85 27.60 -7.01
N GLU A 335 -18.57 28.30 -8.11
CA GLU A 335 -17.20 28.54 -8.57
C GLU A 335 -16.37 29.30 -7.54
N LYS A 336 -16.95 30.34 -6.93
CA LYS A 336 -16.30 31.08 -5.85
C LYS A 336 -16.06 30.21 -4.62
N PHE A 337 -17.04 29.39 -4.23
CA PHE A 337 -16.89 28.49 -3.09
C PHE A 337 -15.83 27.43 -3.33
N ASP A 338 -15.84 26.80 -4.51
CA ASP A 338 -14.83 25.83 -4.93
C ASP A 338 -13.44 26.49 -4.88
N LYS A 339 -13.30 27.71 -5.38
CA LYS A 339 -12.01 28.41 -5.40
C LYS A 339 -11.51 28.86 -4.02
N GLU A 340 -12.37 29.43 -3.19
CA GLU A 340 -11.95 30.19 -2.00
C GLU A 340 -12.13 29.46 -0.66
N TRP A 341 -12.99 28.43 -0.62
CA TRP A 341 -13.41 27.79 0.64
C TRP A 341 -13.11 26.31 0.70
N PHE A 342 -13.42 25.55 -0.35
CA PHE A 342 -13.37 24.10 -0.26
C PHE A 342 -13.20 23.45 -1.63
N ASP A 343 -12.20 22.59 -1.76
CA ASP A 343 -11.97 21.85 -3.01
C ASP A 343 -13.00 20.74 -3.24
N ILE A 344 -13.98 21.02 -4.11
CA ILE A 344 -15.11 20.11 -4.38
C ILE A 344 -14.62 18.83 -5.06
N ASP A 345 -13.59 18.89 -5.92
CA ASP A 345 -13.07 17.70 -6.61
C ASP A 345 -12.36 16.73 -5.67
N SER A 346 -11.55 17.22 -4.72
CA SER A 346 -10.92 16.37 -3.71
C SER A 346 -11.97 15.62 -2.90
N PHE A 347 -13.05 16.32 -2.52
CA PHE A 347 -14.18 15.74 -1.80
C PHE A 347 -14.94 14.71 -2.65
N PHE A 348 -15.25 15.01 -3.91
CA PHE A 348 -15.94 14.06 -4.79
C PHE A 348 -15.12 12.80 -5.07
N LYS A 349 -13.80 12.94 -5.27
CA LYS A 349 -12.89 11.78 -5.38
C LYS A 349 -12.89 10.92 -4.11
N ALA A 350 -12.83 11.57 -2.94
CA ALA A 350 -12.90 10.91 -1.64
C ALA A 350 -14.20 10.12 -1.46
N ILE A 351 -15.37 10.77 -1.56
CA ILE A 351 -16.66 10.11 -1.32
C ILE A 351 -17.01 9.10 -2.42
N ALA A 352 -16.49 9.26 -3.65
CA ALA A 352 -16.61 8.23 -4.70
C ALA A 352 -15.88 6.96 -4.29
N MET A 353 -14.65 7.09 -3.79
CA MET A 353 -13.85 5.95 -3.35
C MET A 353 -14.42 5.27 -2.10
N GLU A 354 -14.89 6.04 -1.13
CA GLU A 354 -15.58 5.50 0.05
C GLU A 354 -16.80 4.65 -0.34
N TYR A 355 -17.65 5.16 -1.23
CA TYR A 355 -18.83 4.44 -1.74
C TYR A 355 -18.44 3.22 -2.61
N LEU A 356 -17.50 3.37 -3.53
CA LEU A 356 -17.13 2.29 -4.46
C LEU A 356 -16.49 1.12 -3.72
N THR A 357 -15.68 1.40 -2.70
CA THR A 357 -14.97 0.37 -1.93
C THR A 357 -15.73 -0.12 -0.71
N GLY A 358 -16.87 0.49 -0.37
CA GLY A 358 -17.65 0.14 0.81
C GLY A 358 -16.84 0.39 2.08
N HIS A 359 -16.23 1.56 2.18
CA HIS A 359 -15.48 1.99 3.34
C HIS A 359 -16.46 2.29 4.49
N TRP A 360 -16.82 1.27 5.27
CA TRP A 360 -17.91 1.37 6.25
C TRP A 360 -17.60 2.30 7.43
N ASP A 361 -16.33 2.52 7.72
CA ASP A 361 -15.85 3.41 8.79
C ASP A 361 -15.44 4.78 8.22
N SER A 362 -16.16 5.32 7.23
CA SER A 362 -15.79 6.57 6.52
C SER A 362 -16.76 7.72 6.80
N TYR A 363 -16.56 8.86 6.13
CA TYR A 363 -17.51 9.97 6.19
C TYR A 363 -18.90 9.53 5.72
N TRP A 364 -19.01 8.83 4.58
CA TRP A 364 -20.28 8.28 4.09
C TRP A 364 -21.07 7.51 5.15
N PHE A 365 -20.48 6.50 5.78
CA PHE A 365 -21.27 5.55 6.57
C PHE A 365 -21.21 5.79 8.08
N TYR A 366 -20.22 6.53 8.60
CA TYR A 366 -20.08 6.74 10.04
C TYR A 366 -19.47 8.10 10.43
N SER A 367 -19.47 9.09 9.52
CA SER A 367 -18.98 10.46 9.76
C SER A 367 -17.57 10.53 10.39
N THR A 368 -16.65 9.66 9.96
CA THR A 368 -15.29 9.56 10.53
C THR A 368 -14.21 9.21 9.49
N ASN A 369 -12.97 9.03 9.96
CA ASN A 369 -11.78 8.64 9.19
C ASN A 369 -11.48 9.51 7.97
N PHE A 370 -11.59 10.83 8.17
CA PHE A 370 -11.04 11.83 7.27
C PHE A 370 -10.25 12.87 8.05
N ALA A 371 -9.48 13.69 7.32
CA ALA A 371 -8.81 14.86 7.82
C ALA A 371 -9.19 16.07 6.96
N MET A 372 -9.12 17.24 7.59
CA MET A 372 -9.30 18.52 6.91
C MET A 372 -8.00 19.31 7.01
N TYR A 373 -7.67 20.05 5.95
CA TYR A 373 -6.52 20.95 5.94
C TYR A 373 -6.84 22.23 5.18
N ASP A 374 -6.65 23.39 5.81
CA ASP A 374 -6.61 24.67 5.10
C ASP A 374 -5.22 24.89 4.50
N ASP A 375 -5.14 25.08 3.19
CA ASP A 375 -3.89 25.37 2.50
C ASP A 375 -3.63 26.90 2.53
N PRO A 376 -2.67 27.38 3.34
CA PRO A 376 -2.44 28.81 3.51
C PRO A 376 -1.92 29.48 2.23
N THR A 377 -1.45 28.71 1.25
CA THR A 377 -1.00 29.24 -0.05
C THR A 377 -2.16 29.56 -1.01
N GLU A 378 -3.36 29.06 -0.70
CA GLU A 378 -4.59 29.32 -1.45
C GLU A 378 -5.66 30.08 -0.64
N SER A 379 -5.47 30.19 0.67
CA SER A 379 -6.29 31.04 1.52
C SER A 379 -6.15 32.52 1.17
N THR A 380 -7.21 33.29 1.42
CA THR A 380 -7.23 34.74 1.24
C THR A 380 -7.23 35.45 2.60
N ALA A 381 -7.25 36.79 2.60
CA ALA A 381 -7.40 37.56 3.85
C ALA A 381 -8.73 37.30 4.58
N THR A 382 -9.73 36.70 3.91
CA THR A 382 -11.09 36.52 4.45
C THR A 382 -11.62 35.10 4.35
N THR A 383 -10.90 34.19 3.69
CA THR A 383 -11.33 32.81 3.46
C THR A 383 -10.17 31.86 3.67
N ASP A 384 -10.45 30.69 4.23
CA ASP A 384 -9.50 29.59 4.37
C ASP A 384 -9.87 28.49 3.38
N LYS A 385 -8.97 28.14 2.46
CA LYS A 385 -9.24 27.14 1.41
C LYS A 385 -8.94 25.73 1.93
N PHE A 386 -9.99 24.95 2.18
CA PHE A 386 -9.91 23.62 2.74
C PHE A 386 -9.91 22.49 1.70
N TYR A 387 -9.26 21.39 2.09
CA TYR A 387 -9.25 20.12 1.38
C TYR A 387 -9.72 18.98 2.30
N PHE A 388 -10.45 18.03 1.71
CA PHE A 388 -10.88 16.80 2.37
C PHE A 388 -9.93 15.65 2.04
N ILE A 389 -9.43 14.95 3.07
CA ILE A 389 -8.43 13.89 2.91
C ILE A 389 -8.94 12.61 3.61
N CYS A 390 -9.21 11.55 2.87
CA CYS A 390 -9.57 10.26 3.49
C CYS A 390 -8.38 9.64 4.23
N GLN A 391 -8.66 8.84 5.27
CA GLN A 391 -7.66 8.02 5.98
C GLN A 391 -8.25 6.68 6.47
N ASP A 392 -7.41 5.83 7.08
CA ASP A 392 -7.76 4.54 7.71
C ASP A 392 -8.58 3.58 6.83
N TRP A 393 -8.04 3.19 5.67
CA TRP A 393 -8.73 2.37 4.65
C TRP A 393 -8.61 0.84 4.82
N ASP A 394 -8.39 0.36 6.03
CA ASP A 394 -8.32 -1.08 6.31
C ASP A 394 -9.67 -1.77 6.12
N GLY A 395 -10.77 -1.14 6.56
CA GLY A 395 -12.15 -1.62 6.41
C GLY A 395 -12.77 -1.41 5.02
N THR A 396 -12.12 -1.87 3.95
CA THR A 396 -12.55 -1.63 2.55
C THR A 396 -12.64 -2.91 1.71
N PHE A 397 -13.20 -2.81 0.50
CA PHE A 397 -13.38 -3.93 -0.45
C PHE A 397 -14.06 -5.14 0.20
N GLY A 398 -15.11 -4.87 0.97
CA GLY A 398 -15.94 -5.90 1.59
C GLY A 398 -15.38 -6.52 2.88
N LEU A 399 -14.37 -5.90 3.50
CA LEU A 399 -13.91 -6.27 4.84
C LEU A 399 -14.79 -5.61 5.91
N ASN A 400 -15.32 -6.42 6.84
CA ASN A 400 -16.21 -6.00 7.93
C ASN A 400 -17.45 -5.20 7.47
N LEU A 401 -17.81 -5.33 6.19
CA LEU A 401 -18.90 -4.59 5.56
C LEU A 401 -20.24 -5.31 5.77
N GLY A 402 -21.17 -4.63 6.43
CA GLY A 402 -22.52 -5.15 6.69
C GLY A 402 -23.38 -4.21 7.53
N MET A 403 -24.48 -4.72 8.08
CA MET A 403 -25.31 -4.00 9.04
C MET A 403 -24.56 -3.79 10.38
N PRO A 404 -24.80 -2.67 11.10
CA PRO A 404 -25.74 -1.60 10.78
C PRO A 404 -25.21 -0.55 9.78
N TYR A 405 -23.91 -0.56 9.47
CA TYR A 405 -23.23 0.48 8.69
C TYR A 405 -23.77 0.65 7.27
N THR A 406 -24.06 -0.45 6.57
CA THR A 406 -24.60 -0.41 5.20
C THR A 406 -26.07 0.00 5.12
N ARG A 407 -26.78 0.07 6.26
CA ARG A 407 -28.20 0.46 6.43
C ARG A 407 -29.23 -0.44 5.76
N TYR A 408 -28.82 -1.36 4.91
CA TYR A 408 -29.68 -2.21 4.12
C TYR A 408 -29.24 -3.67 4.22
N GLU A 409 -30.19 -4.60 4.25
CA GLU A 409 -29.92 -6.04 4.26
C GLU A 409 -29.44 -6.57 2.89
N GLU A 410 -29.63 -5.79 1.84
CA GLU A 410 -29.24 -6.16 0.48
C GLU A 410 -27.71 -6.20 0.32
N GLU A 411 -27.26 -6.91 -0.70
CA GLU A 411 -25.83 -6.99 -0.99
C GLU A 411 -25.27 -5.61 -1.36
N PHE A 412 -24.39 -5.04 -0.52
CA PHE A 412 -23.84 -3.69 -0.71
C PHE A 412 -23.31 -3.44 -2.13
N THR A 413 -22.67 -4.43 -2.75
CA THR A 413 -22.09 -4.30 -4.10
C THR A 413 -23.14 -3.92 -5.16
N THR A 414 -24.42 -4.10 -4.85
CA THR A 414 -25.60 -3.85 -5.70
C THR A 414 -26.44 -2.64 -5.27
N ILE A 415 -25.95 -1.82 -4.34
CA ILE A 415 -26.67 -0.64 -3.84
C ILE A 415 -26.14 0.61 -4.53
N SER A 416 -27.05 1.41 -5.09
CA SER A 416 -26.77 2.73 -5.67
C SER A 416 -26.47 3.76 -4.59
N TYR A 417 -25.51 4.67 -4.86
CA TYR A 417 -25.19 5.78 -3.95
C TYR A 417 -26.41 6.67 -3.71
N LYS A 418 -27.34 6.73 -4.67
CA LYS A 418 -28.56 7.55 -4.62
C LYS A 418 -29.46 7.16 -3.44
N ARG A 419 -29.32 5.94 -2.91
CA ARG A 419 -30.05 5.49 -1.71
C ARG A 419 -29.46 6.01 -0.39
N TYR A 420 -28.29 6.62 -0.43
CA TYR A 420 -27.63 7.17 0.74
C TYR A 420 -27.69 8.71 0.78
N VAL A 421 -28.20 9.35 -0.28
CA VAL A 421 -28.36 10.81 -0.34
C VAL A 421 -29.71 11.21 0.24
N ASN A 422 -29.72 12.27 1.04
CA ASN A 422 -30.91 12.89 1.64
C ASN A 422 -31.73 11.91 2.50
N ILE A 423 -31.03 11.14 3.35
CA ILE A 423 -31.62 10.25 4.34
C ILE A 423 -31.16 10.65 5.74
N ASP A 424 -31.93 10.24 6.75
CA ASP A 424 -31.50 10.33 8.14
C ASP A 424 -30.42 9.28 8.43
N TRP A 425 -29.30 9.75 8.99
CA TRP A 425 -28.21 8.93 9.49
C TRP A 425 -28.43 8.66 10.98
N LYS A 426 -27.41 8.87 11.83
CA LYS A 426 -27.46 8.57 13.26
C LYS A 426 -27.56 7.08 13.55
N ILE A 427 -26.55 6.34 13.10
CA ILE A 427 -26.39 4.91 13.47
C ILE A 427 -26.38 4.77 15.00
N ASP A 428 -25.76 5.71 15.70
CA ASP A 428 -25.78 5.82 17.16
C ASP A 428 -25.69 7.29 17.62
N ASN A 429 -25.36 7.53 18.89
CA ASN A 429 -25.25 8.87 19.47
C ASN A 429 -23.98 9.64 19.06
N TYR A 430 -23.00 8.99 18.44
CA TYR A 430 -21.75 9.60 17.99
C TYR A 430 -21.80 9.97 16.52
N ASP A 431 -22.51 9.18 15.71
CA ASP A 431 -22.68 9.45 14.27
C ASP A 431 -23.49 10.74 14.02
N ALA A 432 -23.05 11.53 13.04
CA ALA A 432 -23.76 12.72 12.61
C ALA A 432 -25.14 12.35 12.04
N PRO A 433 -26.18 13.18 12.26
CA PRO A 433 -27.53 12.91 11.80
C PRO A 433 -27.69 13.01 10.27
N HIS A 434 -26.77 13.69 9.59
CA HIS A 434 -26.79 13.93 8.15
C HIS A 434 -25.40 13.72 7.51
N ARG A 435 -25.34 13.84 6.18
CA ARG A 435 -24.09 13.98 5.42
C ARG A 435 -24.17 15.30 4.65
N TYR A 436 -24.18 16.40 5.39
CA TYR A 436 -24.64 17.70 4.87
C TYR A 436 -23.95 18.13 3.58
N ALA A 437 -22.63 17.92 3.47
CA ALA A 437 -21.90 18.27 2.26
C ALA A 437 -22.31 17.42 1.05
N ILE A 438 -22.55 16.11 1.26
CA ILE A 438 -23.05 15.20 0.22
C ILE A 438 -24.45 15.63 -0.21
N ASP A 439 -25.36 15.77 0.75
CA ASP A 439 -26.77 16.09 0.49
C ASP A 439 -26.89 17.44 -0.22
N LYS A 440 -26.12 18.44 0.23
CA LYS A 440 -26.13 19.77 -0.36
C LYS A 440 -25.57 19.78 -1.78
N PHE A 441 -24.37 19.25 -2.01
CA PHE A 441 -23.78 19.29 -3.35
C PHE A 441 -24.55 18.42 -4.36
N LEU A 442 -24.99 17.23 -3.95
CA LEU A 442 -25.69 16.31 -4.85
C LEU A 442 -27.17 16.69 -5.07
N SER A 443 -27.70 17.70 -4.37
CA SER A 443 -29.00 18.29 -4.69
C SER A 443 -29.01 19.10 -6.00
N ASN A 444 -27.84 19.52 -6.49
CA ASN A 444 -27.70 20.21 -7.77
C ASN A 444 -27.32 19.23 -8.90
N PRO A 445 -28.06 19.18 -10.02
CA PRO A 445 -27.79 18.24 -11.12
C PRO A 445 -26.41 18.37 -11.77
N LYS A 446 -25.82 19.58 -11.86
CA LYS A 446 -24.48 19.76 -12.45
C LYS A 446 -23.39 19.22 -11.55
N LEU A 447 -23.48 19.49 -10.24
CA LEU A 447 -22.56 18.95 -9.25
C LEU A 447 -22.71 17.43 -9.09
N GLN A 448 -23.95 16.93 -9.11
CA GLN A 448 -24.21 15.49 -9.17
C GLN A 448 -23.57 14.85 -10.39
N ALA A 449 -23.70 15.43 -11.59
CA ALA A 449 -23.06 14.93 -12.80
C ALA A 449 -21.53 14.99 -12.72
N ARG A 450 -20.94 16.01 -12.08
CA ARG A 450 -19.49 16.10 -11.80
C ARG A 450 -19.03 14.94 -10.91
N PHE A 451 -19.78 14.63 -9.84
CA PHE A 451 -19.52 13.48 -8.97
C PHE A 451 -19.68 12.14 -9.70
N GLU A 452 -20.80 11.93 -10.40
CA GLU A 452 -21.07 10.70 -11.16
C GLU A 452 -20.01 10.46 -12.25
N LYS A 453 -19.49 11.53 -12.88
CA LYS A 453 -18.37 11.41 -13.82
C LYS A 453 -17.12 10.85 -13.13
N ILE A 454 -16.72 11.39 -11.99
CA ILE A 454 -15.56 10.89 -11.22
C ILE A 454 -15.78 9.42 -10.83
N LEU A 455 -16.94 9.10 -10.26
CA LEU A 455 -17.31 7.75 -9.84
C LEU A 455 -17.27 6.75 -11.00
N THR A 456 -17.84 7.11 -12.15
CA THR A 456 -17.90 6.22 -13.32
C THR A 456 -16.55 6.10 -14.02
N ASP A 457 -15.73 7.16 -14.05
CA ASP A 457 -14.36 7.09 -14.59
C ASP A 457 -13.49 6.17 -13.74
N ILE A 458 -13.59 6.22 -12.40
CA ILE A 458 -12.88 5.26 -11.52
C ILE A 458 -13.26 3.83 -11.91
N VAL A 459 -14.54 3.55 -12.14
CA VAL A 459 -14.97 2.20 -12.55
C VAL A 459 -14.48 1.82 -13.94
N LYS A 460 -14.47 2.74 -14.91
CA LYS A 460 -14.03 2.45 -16.28
C LYS A 460 -12.54 2.16 -16.39
N TYR A 461 -11.71 2.98 -15.74
CA TYR A 461 -10.27 2.99 -15.98
C TYR A 461 -9.47 2.24 -14.90
N ILE A 462 -10.04 2.07 -13.70
CA ILE A 462 -9.32 1.53 -12.54
C ILE A 462 -10.00 0.27 -12.01
N MET A 463 -11.27 0.36 -11.58
CA MET A 463 -12.01 -0.78 -11.04
C MET A 463 -12.63 -1.67 -12.14
N ASN A 464 -12.26 -1.47 -13.39
CA ASN A 464 -12.54 -2.43 -14.44
C ASN A 464 -11.84 -3.75 -14.06
N PRO A 465 -12.56 -4.88 -13.91
CA PRO A 465 -11.96 -6.12 -13.44
C PRO A 465 -10.79 -6.61 -14.30
N ILE A 466 -10.75 -6.29 -15.58
CA ILE A 466 -9.61 -6.67 -16.45
C ILE A 466 -8.35 -5.92 -16.02
N ASP A 467 -8.45 -4.61 -15.83
CA ASP A 467 -7.32 -3.75 -15.50
C ASP A 467 -6.93 -3.84 -14.02
N PHE A 468 -7.92 -3.87 -13.13
CA PHE A 468 -7.72 -4.07 -11.70
C PHE A 468 -6.94 -5.35 -11.41
N ASN A 469 -7.29 -6.44 -12.11
CA ASN A 469 -6.65 -7.73 -11.91
C ASN A 469 -5.18 -7.74 -12.35
N LYS A 470 -4.77 -6.93 -13.33
CA LYS A 470 -3.33 -6.83 -13.71
C LYS A 470 -2.50 -6.35 -12.52
N ARG A 471 -2.98 -5.32 -11.82
CA ARG A 471 -2.35 -4.80 -10.61
C ARG A 471 -2.37 -5.82 -9.48
N LEU A 472 -3.54 -6.39 -9.20
CA LEU A 472 -3.71 -7.34 -8.10
C LEU A 472 -2.88 -8.61 -8.29
N ASP A 473 -2.81 -9.14 -9.51
CA ASP A 473 -2.03 -10.34 -9.79
C ASP A 473 -0.52 -10.07 -9.65
N ALA A 474 -0.04 -8.89 -10.04
CA ALA A 474 1.34 -8.47 -9.79
C ALA A 474 1.62 -8.29 -8.28
N PHE A 475 0.65 -7.82 -7.49
CA PHE A 475 0.74 -7.77 -6.03
C PHE A 475 0.87 -9.16 -5.41
N VAL A 476 0.04 -10.10 -5.84
CA VAL A 476 0.13 -11.50 -5.39
C VAL A 476 1.52 -12.05 -5.72
N GLU A 477 1.98 -11.90 -6.97
CA GLU A 477 3.30 -12.40 -7.38
C GLU A 477 4.45 -11.78 -6.58
N ARG A 478 4.36 -10.48 -6.26
CA ARG A 478 5.43 -9.74 -5.57
C ARG A 478 5.43 -9.98 -4.05
N PHE A 479 4.28 -10.01 -3.42
CA PHE A 479 4.16 -9.88 -1.96
C PHE A 479 3.64 -11.15 -1.27
N ARG A 480 3.26 -12.21 -1.99
CA ARG A 480 2.77 -13.46 -1.38
C ARG A 480 3.75 -14.01 -0.33
N ASP A 481 5.04 -14.06 -0.66
CA ASP A 481 6.05 -14.62 0.25
C ASP A 481 6.31 -13.70 1.47
N GLU A 482 6.03 -12.41 1.33
CA GLU A 482 6.09 -11.44 2.43
C GLU A 482 4.92 -11.63 3.41
N VAL A 483 3.74 -11.96 2.87
CA VAL A 483 2.57 -12.32 3.67
C VAL A 483 2.78 -13.68 4.35
N GLU A 484 3.32 -14.66 3.64
CA GLU A 484 3.66 -15.97 4.21
C GLU A 484 4.71 -15.84 5.32
N PHE A 485 5.74 -15.02 5.11
CA PHE A 485 6.69 -14.65 6.16
C PHE A 485 5.97 -14.13 7.40
N THR A 486 5.07 -13.14 7.28
CA THR A 486 4.41 -12.57 8.47
C THR A 486 3.49 -13.56 9.18
N PHE A 487 2.86 -14.51 8.49
CA PHE A 487 2.02 -15.52 9.13
C PHE A 487 2.82 -16.58 9.88
N ASN A 488 4.10 -16.77 9.50
CA ASN A 488 5.00 -17.72 10.13
C ASN A 488 5.92 -17.10 11.22
N VAL A 489 5.88 -15.78 11.42
CA VAL A 489 6.64 -15.14 12.50
C VAL A 489 6.06 -15.51 13.86
N THR A 490 6.91 -16.01 14.76
CA THR A 490 6.56 -16.18 16.17
C THR A 490 6.27 -14.82 16.81
N PRO A 491 5.07 -14.60 17.37
CA PRO A 491 4.73 -13.34 18.02
C PRO A 491 5.64 -13.00 19.20
N TRP A 492 5.94 -11.71 19.36
CA TRP A 492 6.71 -11.18 20.50
C TRP A 492 5.94 -11.21 21.82
N ARG A 493 4.62 -11.30 21.72
CA ARG A 493 3.69 -11.28 22.83
C ARG A 493 2.40 -11.96 22.43
N LYS A 494 1.58 -12.26 23.45
CA LYS A 494 0.23 -12.77 23.29
C LYS A 494 -0.78 -11.64 23.53
N GLY A 495 -1.59 -11.35 22.52
CA GLY A 495 -2.78 -10.53 22.59
C GLY A 495 -4.00 -11.32 23.06
N THR A 496 -5.12 -10.63 23.21
CA THR A 496 -6.43 -11.21 23.50
C THR A 496 -7.18 -11.63 22.24
N GLU A 497 -6.84 -11.05 21.08
CA GLU A 497 -7.48 -11.39 19.81
C GLU A 497 -7.11 -12.78 19.32
N THR A 498 -8.11 -13.47 18.79
CA THR A 498 -8.02 -14.90 18.42
C THR A 498 -7.92 -15.15 16.92
N ILE A 499 -8.14 -14.13 16.10
CA ILE A 499 -8.02 -14.24 14.64
C ILE A 499 -6.58 -14.60 14.27
N LYS A 500 -6.42 -15.70 13.52
CA LYS A 500 -5.16 -16.15 12.91
C LYS A 500 -5.40 -16.48 11.44
N TRP A 501 -4.61 -15.84 10.58
CA TRP A 501 -4.67 -16.04 9.15
C TRP A 501 -3.67 -17.11 8.70
N THR A 502 -4.02 -17.75 7.59
CA THR A 502 -3.19 -18.74 6.91
C THR A 502 -3.02 -18.35 5.44
N MET A 503 -2.08 -18.97 4.74
CA MET A 503 -1.96 -18.78 3.30
C MET A 503 -3.19 -19.28 2.52
N ASP A 504 -3.98 -20.21 3.07
CA ASP A 504 -5.27 -20.59 2.49
C ASP A 504 -6.28 -19.44 2.56
N ASP A 505 -6.31 -18.70 3.66
CA ASP A 505 -7.17 -17.52 3.81
C ASP A 505 -6.74 -16.39 2.86
N PHE A 506 -5.44 -16.15 2.73
CA PHE A 506 -4.87 -15.24 1.74
C PHE A 506 -5.32 -15.62 0.32
N ASN A 507 -4.99 -16.85 -0.12
CA ASN A 507 -5.27 -17.33 -1.48
C ASN A 507 -6.78 -17.31 -1.79
N ARG A 508 -7.60 -17.66 -0.80
CA ARG A 508 -9.05 -17.61 -0.91
C ARG A 508 -9.53 -16.18 -1.07
N ASN A 509 -9.07 -15.25 -0.23
CA ASN A 509 -9.58 -13.89 -0.19
C ASN A 509 -9.05 -12.96 -1.30
N ILE A 510 -8.11 -13.44 -2.11
CA ILE A 510 -7.88 -12.82 -3.43
C ILE A 510 -9.11 -12.96 -4.33
N LYS A 511 -9.79 -14.12 -4.32
CA LYS A 511 -10.82 -14.46 -5.33
C LYS A 511 -12.24 -14.56 -4.79
N TYR A 512 -12.41 -14.99 -3.55
CA TYR A 512 -13.71 -15.37 -2.99
C TYR A 512 -13.85 -14.92 -1.53
N LYS A 513 -15.09 -14.85 -1.05
CA LYS A 513 -15.38 -14.66 0.38
C LYS A 513 -14.55 -15.55 1.29
N GLY A 514 -14.02 -14.94 2.34
CA GLY A 514 -13.25 -15.56 3.41
C GLY A 514 -14.08 -15.77 4.68
N LYS A 515 -13.41 -15.66 5.82
CA LYS A 515 -13.95 -15.76 7.19
C LYS A 515 -13.65 -14.46 7.95
N TYR A 516 -14.11 -14.36 9.21
CA TYR A 516 -13.82 -13.24 10.12
C TYR A 516 -14.02 -11.85 9.48
N GLY A 517 -15.18 -11.65 8.85
CA GLY A 517 -15.54 -10.36 8.24
C GLY A 517 -14.92 -10.08 6.87
N ALA A 518 -14.01 -10.93 6.35
CA ALA A 518 -13.55 -10.87 4.96
C ALA A 518 -14.63 -11.37 3.98
N SER A 519 -15.78 -10.70 3.95
CA SER A 519 -17.02 -11.15 3.31
C SER A 519 -16.95 -11.27 1.79
N TYR A 520 -15.92 -10.70 1.18
CA TYR A 520 -15.66 -10.76 -0.26
C TYR A 520 -14.19 -10.99 -0.54
N GLY A 521 -13.91 -11.72 -1.63
CA GLY A 521 -12.57 -11.67 -2.21
C GLY A 521 -12.36 -10.39 -3.02
N LEU A 522 -11.12 -9.92 -3.16
CA LEU A 522 -10.83 -8.68 -3.90
C LEU A 522 -11.35 -8.73 -5.35
N LYS A 523 -11.09 -9.82 -6.09
CA LYS A 523 -11.60 -9.99 -7.47
C LYS A 523 -13.12 -10.08 -7.53
N GLU A 524 -13.73 -10.78 -6.56
CA GLU A 524 -15.18 -10.90 -6.45
C GLU A 524 -15.84 -9.54 -6.20
N TYR A 525 -15.34 -8.80 -5.21
CA TYR A 525 -15.86 -7.48 -4.86
C TYR A 525 -15.81 -6.52 -6.05
N VAL A 526 -14.64 -6.40 -6.68
CA VAL A 526 -14.45 -5.50 -7.83
C VAL A 526 -15.32 -5.90 -9.01
N TYR A 527 -15.41 -7.19 -9.33
CA TYR A 527 -16.29 -7.66 -10.41
C TYR A 527 -17.75 -7.31 -10.15
N LYS A 528 -18.27 -7.60 -8.95
CA LYS A 528 -19.68 -7.32 -8.62
C LYS A 528 -19.96 -5.82 -8.63
N ARG A 529 -19.07 -5.03 -8.04
CA ARG A 529 -19.23 -3.58 -7.96
C ARG A 529 -19.17 -2.93 -9.34
N ALA A 530 -18.18 -3.27 -10.15
CA ALA A 530 -18.06 -2.77 -11.52
C ALA A 530 -19.25 -3.20 -12.39
N SER A 531 -19.75 -4.43 -12.22
CA SER A 531 -20.93 -4.91 -12.96
C SER A 531 -22.19 -4.12 -12.62
N PHE A 532 -22.41 -3.81 -11.34
CA PHE A 532 -23.54 -3.02 -10.90
C PHE A 532 -23.48 -1.59 -11.48
N ILE A 533 -22.34 -0.90 -11.32
CA ILE A 533 -22.16 0.48 -11.81
C ILE A 533 -22.21 0.52 -13.34
N ASN A 534 -21.64 -0.46 -14.04
CA ASN A 534 -21.73 -0.56 -15.50
C ASN A 534 -23.18 -0.60 -15.98
N LYS A 535 -24.04 -1.35 -15.28
CA LYS A 535 -25.47 -1.43 -15.59
C LYS A 535 -26.20 -0.13 -15.23
N GLU A 536 -25.97 0.39 -14.04
CA GLU A 536 -26.66 1.60 -13.54
C GLU A 536 -26.41 2.81 -14.45
N PHE A 537 -25.18 3.00 -14.91
CA PHE A 537 -24.77 4.17 -15.69
C PHE A 537 -24.58 3.89 -17.17
N ASN A 538 -24.89 2.67 -17.63
CA ASN A 538 -24.71 2.24 -19.03
C ASN A 538 -23.29 2.52 -19.56
N LEU A 539 -22.26 2.07 -18.82
CA LEU A 539 -20.86 2.43 -19.12
C LEU A 539 -20.28 1.73 -20.36
N GLY A 540 -20.96 0.69 -20.86
CA GLY A 540 -20.52 -0.07 -22.04
C GLY A 540 -19.33 -1.00 -21.79
N LEU A 541 -19.02 -1.34 -20.53
CA LEU A 541 -17.92 -2.26 -20.21
C LEU A 541 -18.29 -3.70 -20.60
N ASP A 542 -17.44 -4.37 -21.38
CA ASP A 542 -17.55 -5.81 -21.67
C ASP A 542 -16.98 -6.64 -20.51
N LEU A 543 -17.87 -7.02 -19.59
CA LEU A 543 -17.53 -7.85 -18.43
C LEU A 543 -17.87 -9.34 -18.63
N ALA A 544 -18.43 -9.72 -19.78
CA ALA A 544 -18.84 -11.10 -20.06
C ALA A 544 -17.64 -12.07 -20.14
N ASN A 545 -16.48 -11.55 -20.56
CA ASN A 545 -15.25 -12.34 -20.70
C ASN A 545 -14.51 -12.55 -19.36
N VAL A 546 -14.79 -11.73 -18.33
CA VAL A 546 -14.20 -11.87 -16.99
C VAL A 546 -14.66 -13.16 -16.32
N THR A 547 -15.93 -13.53 -16.48
CA THR A 547 -16.50 -14.79 -15.96
C THR A 547 -16.19 -16.00 -16.83
N LYS A 548 -16.01 -15.82 -18.15
CA LYS A 548 -15.57 -16.90 -19.06
C LYS A 548 -14.14 -17.37 -18.79
N LYS A 549 -13.20 -16.47 -18.46
CA LYS A 549 -11.84 -16.88 -18.04
C LYS A 549 -11.83 -17.62 -16.70
N SER A 550 -12.77 -17.35 -15.79
CA SER A 550 -12.88 -18.09 -14.52
C SER A 550 -13.60 -19.44 -14.66
N THR A 551 -14.51 -19.56 -15.64
CA THR A 551 -15.22 -20.81 -15.95
C THR A 551 -14.50 -21.69 -16.98
N ALA A 552 -13.58 -21.16 -17.78
CA ALA A 552 -12.64 -21.93 -18.59
C ALA A 552 -11.63 -22.72 -17.72
N ALA A 553 -11.37 -22.27 -16.49
CA ALA A 553 -10.64 -23.06 -15.49
C ALA A 553 -11.50 -24.18 -14.85
N LYS A 554 -12.77 -24.34 -15.26
CA LYS A 554 -13.71 -25.30 -14.67
C LYS A 554 -14.23 -26.38 -15.63
N LYS A 555 -13.70 -26.50 -16.86
CA LYS A 555 -13.98 -27.68 -17.70
C LYS A 555 -12.83 -28.04 -18.64
N ASN A 556 -12.41 -29.30 -18.50
CA ASN A 556 -11.62 -30.15 -19.41
C ASN A 556 -10.10 -30.16 -19.23
N GLY A 557 -9.65 -31.01 -18.28
CA GLY A 557 -8.65 -32.06 -18.54
C GLY A 557 -7.41 -31.73 -19.37
N SER A 558 -6.82 -30.54 -19.26
CA SER A 558 -5.49 -30.30 -19.80
C SER A 558 -4.48 -31.10 -18.98
N ILE A 559 -3.55 -31.77 -19.65
CA ILE A 559 -2.39 -32.39 -19.01
C ILE A 559 -1.45 -31.26 -18.56
N SER A 560 -0.87 -31.40 -17.37
CA SER A 560 0.10 -30.44 -16.85
C SER A 560 1.22 -30.17 -17.85
N THR A 561 1.61 -28.90 -17.98
CA THR A 561 2.71 -28.48 -18.85
C THR A 561 4.09 -28.81 -18.25
N VAL A 562 4.14 -29.32 -17.02
CA VAL A 562 5.37 -29.66 -16.31
C VAL A 562 5.34 -31.14 -15.91
N SER A 563 6.31 -31.92 -16.41
CA SER A 563 6.38 -33.36 -16.19
C SER A 563 6.38 -33.71 -14.69
N GLY A 564 5.50 -34.62 -14.28
CA GLY A 564 5.38 -35.07 -12.89
C GLY A 564 4.61 -34.12 -11.95
N ARG A 565 4.15 -32.96 -12.44
CA ARG A 565 3.37 -32.00 -11.66
C ARG A 565 1.89 -31.99 -12.08
N CYS A 566 1.05 -31.44 -11.21
CA CYS A 566 -0.38 -31.29 -11.43
C CYS A 566 -0.96 -30.21 -10.51
N GLY A 567 -2.12 -29.68 -10.87
CA GLY A 567 -2.77 -28.60 -10.11
C GLY A 567 -2.92 -27.34 -10.93
N SER A 568 -3.70 -26.38 -10.42
CA SER A 568 -3.93 -25.10 -11.10
C SER A 568 -2.63 -24.35 -11.42
N GLU A 569 -1.61 -24.52 -10.59
CA GLU A 569 -0.30 -23.88 -10.76
C GLU A 569 0.50 -24.45 -11.95
N PHE A 570 0.25 -25.70 -12.31
CA PHE A 570 0.97 -26.41 -13.39
C PHE A 570 0.10 -26.66 -14.62
N GLY A 571 -1.00 -25.92 -14.72
CA GLY A 571 -1.86 -25.86 -15.91
C GLY A 571 -2.66 -27.14 -16.21
N GLY A 572 -2.71 -28.13 -15.31
CA GLY A 572 -3.42 -29.37 -15.63
C GLY A 572 -3.31 -30.55 -14.67
N SER A 573 -3.93 -31.66 -15.07
CA SER A 573 -3.89 -32.96 -14.40
C SER A 573 -2.62 -33.74 -14.74
N CYS A 574 -2.39 -34.84 -14.03
CA CYS A 574 -1.27 -35.73 -14.31
C CYS A 574 -1.28 -36.27 -15.74
N ALA A 575 -0.11 -36.34 -16.36
CA ALA A 575 0.05 -36.83 -17.74
C ALA A 575 -0.28 -38.32 -17.93
N LYS A 576 -0.14 -39.12 -16.86
CA LYS A 576 -0.47 -40.55 -16.87
C LYS A 576 -1.88 -40.76 -16.33
N SER A 577 -2.70 -41.51 -17.06
CA SER A 577 -4.01 -41.96 -16.59
C SER A 577 -3.87 -42.85 -15.35
N GLY A 578 -4.80 -42.73 -14.40
CA GLY A 578 -4.75 -43.51 -13.15
C GLY A 578 -3.97 -42.83 -12.00
N TYR A 579 -3.39 -41.66 -12.24
CA TYR A 579 -2.58 -40.94 -11.24
C TYR A 579 -3.42 -39.94 -10.43
N CYS A 580 -3.03 -39.78 -9.17
CA CYS A 580 -3.56 -38.85 -8.22
C CYS A 580 -2.74 -37.56 -8.20
N CYS A 581 -3.38 -36.45 -7.86
CA CYS A 581 -2.70 -35.18 -7.70
C CYS A 581 -2.58 -34.83 -6.21
N SER A 582 -1.36 -34.90 -5.67
CA SER A 582 -1.13 -34.65 -4.25
C SER A 582 -1.48 -33.22 -3.85
N LYS A 583 -1.65 -32.98 -2.55
CA LYS A 583 -1.83 -31.62 -2.00
C LYS A 583 -0.68 -30.65 -2.33
N TYR A 584 0.48 -31.18 -2.73
CA TYR A 584 1.68 -30.43 -3.12
C TYR A 584 1.86 -30.29 -4.64
N GLY A 585 0.88 -30.75 -5.42
CA GLY A 585 0.89 -30.65 -6.88
C GLY A 585 1.86 -31.61 -7.57
N TYR A 586 2.00 -32.83 -7.04
CA TYR A 586 2.78 -33.91 -7.65
C TYR A 586 1.90 -35.07 -8.07
N CYS A 587 2.33 -35.76 -9.12
CA CYS A 587 1.65 -36.93 -9.66
C CYS A 587 2.18 -38.24 -9.07
N GLY A 588 1.28 -39.10 -8.59
CA GLY A 588 1.63 -40.44 -8.12
C GLY A 588 0.40 -41.30 -7.82
N THR A 589 0.60 -42.55 -7.45
CA THR A 589 -0.47 -43.53 -7.19
C THR A 589 -0.50 -44.05 -5.75
N SER A 590 0.46 -43.66 -4.91
CA SER A 590 0.47 -44.05 -3.49
C SER A 590 -0.51 -43.20 -2.68
N ASN A 591 -0.82 -43.63 -1.45
CA ASN A 591 -1.69 -42.89 -0.54
C ASN A 591 -1.21 -41.46 -0.22
N GLU A 592 0.08 -41.16 -0.39
CA GLU A 592 0.63 -39.80 -0.23
C GLU A 592 0.11 -38.83 -1.30
N TYR A 593 -0.25 -39.35 -2.48
CA TYR A 593 -0.81 -38.59 -3.59
C TYR A 593 -2.33 -38.68 -3.62
N CYS A 594 -2.89 -39.85 -3.35
CA CYS A 594 -4.32 -40.14 -3.49
C CYS A 594 -5.13 -39.88 -2.22
N GLY A 595 -4.48 -39.81 -1.05
CA GLY A 595 -5.12 -39.69 0.24
C GLY A 595 -5.49 -38.25 0.63
N LYS A 596 -5.31 -37.92 1.92
CA LYS A 596 -5.78 -36.65 2.48
C LYS A 596 -5.15 -35.43 1.79
N GLY A 597 -5.99 -34.60 1.19
CA GLY A 597 -5.59 -33.38 0.48
C GLY A 597 -5.36 -33.58 -1.03
N CYS A 598 -5.65 -34.75 -1.57
CA CYS A 598 -5.65 -34.97 -3.01
C CYS A 598 -6.57 -33.98 -3.75
N GLN A 599 -6.05 -33.40 -4.83
CA GLN A 599 -6.73 -32.37 -5.59
C GLN A 599 -7.66 -33.00 -6.65
N ARG A 600 -8.92 -33.27 -6.28
CA ARG A 600 -9.93 -33.94 -7.14
C ARG A 600 -10.16 -33.29 -8.51
N ALA A 601 -9.87 -32.00 -8.65
CA ALA A 601 -9.97 -31.31 -9.93
C ALA A 601 -8.84 -31.69 -10.92
N TYR A 602 -7.75 -32.31 -10.44
CA TYR A 602 -6.52 -32.54 -11.21
C TYR A 602 -5.98 -33.98 -11.11
N GLY A 603 -6.70 -34.90 -10.45
CA GLY A 603 -6.33 -36.31 -10.34
C GLY A 603 -7.40 -37.16 -9.67
N ILE A 604 -7.21 -38.49 -9.70
CA ILE A 604 -8.08 -39.45 -9.00
C ILE A 604 -7.75 -39.41 -7.51
N CYS A 605 -8.73 -39.44 -6.62
CA CYS A 605 -8.50 -39.40 -5.17
C CYS A 605 -9.28 -40.53 -4.49
N ASN A 606 -8.70 -41.10 -3.44
CA ASN A 606 -9.29 -42.20 -2.65
C ASN A 606 -10.34 -41.72 -1.65
#